data_AF-A0A097GZZ0-F1
#
_entry.id   AF-A0A097GZZ0-F1
#
_cell.length_a   1.000
_cell.length_b   1.000
_cell.length_c   1.000
_cell.angle_alpha   90.00
_cell.angle_beta   90.00
_cell.angle_gamma   90.00
#
_symmetry.space_group_name_H-M   'P 1'
#
loop_
_entity.id
_entity.type
_entity.pdbx_description
1 polymer ?
#
loop_
_entity_poly.entity_id
_entity_poly.type
_entity_poly.pdbx_seq_one_letter_code
_entity_poly.pdbx_strand_id
1 'polypeptide(L)'
;MFSERMNDGIDRDPQQYFKRANSKVPERGGAKKVRFGETPTERKEHLIAQRERWADLQNAYLERYQHADRVDARSLKAQGIGREPERHLGAGQVQRFDTDQLQAILERREAERQVQQCCDERDSVIDVTTSLREAISERDTLMLKQTQKSDPEQDAVSGRVFDFEKEPEKLNALVSDAMKDIQEEIDLQSLVNDAMAEFQEIHQEMERQKERARLAEKQRQQEKERQRIAEQKRQKPDKGWSFSR
;
A
#
# COMPACT_ATOMS: atom_id res chain seq x y z
N MET A 1 3.96 -30.71 -6.69
CA MET A 1 3.27 -31.92 -6.18
C MET A 1 4.09 -32.49 -5.02
N PHE A 2 3.47 -32.80 -3.88
CA PHE A 2 4.16 -33.44 -2.74
C PHE A 2 3.50 -34.78 -2.41
N SER A 3 4.28 -35.71 -1.86
CA SER A 3 3.76 -36.96 -1.32
C SER A 3 3.39 -36.76 0.15
N GLU A 4 2.22 -37.22 0.56
CA GLU A 4 1.83 -37.25 1.98
C GLU A 4 2.40 -38.47 2.73
N ARG A 5 3.17 -39.32 2.05
CA ARG A 5 3.86 -40.45 2.64
C ARG A 5 5.18 -39.97 3.23
N MET A 6 5.39 -40.28 4.50
CA MET A 6 6.64 -40.01 5.22
C MET A 6 7.76 -40.87 4.64
N ASN A 7 8.89 -40.24 4.32
CA ASN A 7 10.11 -40.96 4.01
C ASN A 7 10.78 -41.37 5.34
N ASP A 8 10.63 -42.62 5.72
CA ASP A 8 11.18 -43.21 6.94
C ASP A 8 12.52 -43.93 6.70
N GLY A 9 13.10 -43.80 5.51
CA GLY A 9 14.38 -44.42 5.14
C GLY A 9 14.33 -45.92 4.87
N ILE A 10 13.13 -46.52 4.85
CA ILE A 10 12.95 -47.94 4.54
C ILE A 10 12.64 -48.09 3.05
N ASP A 11 13.51 -48.81 2.34
CA ASP A 11 13.33 -49.13 0.93
C ASP A 11 12.12 -50.05 0.72
N ARG A 12 11.21 -49.60 -0.15
CA ARG A 12 9.98 -50.32 -0.49
C ARG A 12 9.76 -50.28 -1.99
N ASP A 13 9.35 -51.42 -2.53
CA ASP A 13 8.85 -51.50 -3.90
C ASP A 13 7.59 -50.60 -4.08
N PRO A 14 7.37 -49.99 -5.26
CA PRO A 14 6.18 -49.17 -5.52
C PRO A 14 4.85 -49.86 -5.18
N GLN A 15 4.74 -51.17 -5.39
CA GLN A 15 3.55 -51.95 -5.08
C GLN A 15 3.30 -52.06 -3.57
N GLN A 16 4.36 -51.96 -2.76
CA GLN A 16 4.30 -51.95 -1.30
C GLN A 16 4.17 -50.54 -0.72
N TYR A 17 4.84 -49.55 -1.29
CA TYR A 17 4.93 -48.18 -0.77
C TYR A 17 3.55 -47.55 -0.45
N PHE A 18 2.57 -47.77 -1.32
CA PHE A 18 1.22 -47.21 -1.18
C PHE A 18 0.25 -48.10 -0.38
N LYS A 19 0.66 -49.29 0.09
CA LYS A 19 -0.17 -50.13 0.96
C LYS A 19 -0.44 -49.45 2.31
N ARG A 20 -1.33 -50.05 3.10
CA ARG A 20 -1.59 -49.61 4.48
C ARG A 20 -0.31 -49.71 5.29
N ALA A 21 -0.03 -48.68 6.09
CA ALA A 21 1.12 -48.70 6.98
C ALA A 21 0.92 -49.72 8.10
N ASN A 22 2.01 -50.38 8.49
CA ASN A 22 2.04 -51.29 9.63
C ASN A 22 2.87 -50.65 10.74
N SER A 23 2.21 -50.10 11.77
CA SER A 23 2.89 -49.42 12.86
C SER A 23 3.75 -50.34 13.73
N LYS A 24 3.47 -51.66 13.74
CA LYS A 24 4.23 -52.64 14.54
C LYS A 24 5.49 -53.11 13.82
N VAL A 25 5.40 -53.28 12.49
CA VAL A 25 6.52 -53.72 11.64
C VAL A 25 6.52 -52.87 10.36
N PRO A 26 7.20 -51.71 10.36
CA PRO A 26 7.16 -50.74 9.25
C PRO A 26 7.67 -51.30 7.90
N GLU A 27 8.59 -52.26 7.92
CA GLU A 27 9.16 -52.93 6.74
C GLU A 27 8.16 -53.84 6.01
N ARG A 28 7.13 -54.33 6.70
CA ARG A 28 6.12 -55.23 6.13
C ARG A 28 4.84 -54.51 5.69
N GLY A 29 4.81 -53.18 5.84
CA GLY A 29 3.70 -52.33 5.43
C GLY A 29 4.10 -51.32 4.36
N GLY A 30 3.15 -50.47 3.96
CA GLY A 30 3.45 -49.29 3.16
C GLY A 30 3.97 -48.12 4.00
N ALA A 31 4.42 -47.06 3.34
CA ALA A 31 4.93 -45.86 4.00
C ALA A 31 3.82 -45.17 4.82
N LYS A 32 4.15 -44.68 6.01
CA LYS A 32 3.17 -44.00 6.89
C LYS A 32 2.73 -42.69 6.25
N LYS A 33 1.43 -42.39 6.28
CA LYS A 33 0.94 -41.06 5.91
C LYS A 33 1.23 -40.09 7.06
N VAL A 34 1.81 -38.93 6.76
CA VAL A 34 2.21 -37.92 7.76
C VAL A 34 0.97 -37.38 8.50
N ARG A 35 -0.08 -37.07 7.75
CA ARG A 35 -1.28 -36.37 8.23
C ARG A 35 -2.54 -37.25 8.20
N PHE A 36 -2.43 -38.49 8.69
CA PHE A 36 -3.58 -39.39 8.74
C PHE A 36 -4.35 -39.21 10.04
N GLY A 37 -5.64 -38.86 9.93
CA GLY A 37 -6.54 -38.75 11.08
C GLY A 37 -6.67 -37.35 11.70
N GLU A 38 -6.10 -36.32 11.08
CA GLU A 38 -6.24 -34.93 11.55
C GLU A 38 -7.70 -34.46 11.54
N THR A 39 -8.06 -33.73 12.58
CA THR A 39 -9.33 -33.01 12.69
C THR A 39 -9.38 -31.85 11.69
N PRO A 40 -10.58 -31.35 11.34
CA PRO A 40 -10.71 -30.17 10.49
C PRO A 40 -9.98 -28.93 11.02
N THR A 41 -9.90 -28.79 12.35
CA THR A 41 -9.22 -27.67 13.02
C THR A 41 -7.71 -27.75 12.82
N GLU A 42 -7.08 -28.88 13.13
CA GLU A 42 -5.63 -29.09 12.93
C GLU A 42 -5.22 -28.89 11.47
N ARG A 43 -6.05 -29.38 10.53
CA ARG A 43 -5.82 -29.17 9.10
C ARG A 43 -5.85 -27.69 8.72
N LYS A 44 -6.77 -26.92 9.30
CA LYS A 44 -6.88 -25.47 9.07
C LYS A 44 -5.67 -24.74 9.65
N GLU A 45 -5.24 -25.08 10.86
CA GLU A 45 -4.06 -24.52 11.51
C GLU A 45 -2.79 -24.79 10.68
N HIS A 46 -2.62 -26.04 10.22
CA HIS A 46 -1.50 -26.40 9.35
C HIS A 46 -1.53 -25.59 8.03
N LEU A 47 -2.70 -25.40 7.43
CA LEU A 47 -2.86 -24.59 6.22
C LEU A 47 -2.46 -23.13 6.46
N ILE A 48 -2.90 -22.54 7.57
CA ILE A 48 -2.54 -21.16 7.94
C ILE A 48 -1.03 -21.05 8.15
N ALA A 49 -0.45 -21.93 8.96
CA ALA A 49 0.99 -21.95 9.20
C ALA A 49 1.81 -22.16 7.92
N GLN A 50 1.30 -22.95 6.96
CA GLN A 50 1.95 -23.12 5.67
C GLN A 50 1.89 -21.84 4.82
N ARG A 51 0.77 -21.09 4.86
CA ARG A 51 0.65 -19.80 4.16
C ARG A 51 1.56 -18.75 4.76
N GLU A 52 1.66 -18.70 6.09
CA GLU A 52 2.57 -17.80 6.82
C GLU A 52 4.03 -18.09 6.44
N ARG A 53 4.49 -19.34 6.57
CA ARG A 53 5.86 -19.72 6.17
C ARG A 53 6.18 -19.37 4.72
N TRP A 54 5.20 -19.46 3.83
CA TRP A 54 5.38 -19.08 2.44
C TRP A 54 5.52 -17.55 2.28
N ALA A 55 4.65 -16.78 2.93
CA ALA A 55 4.72 -15.32 2.90
C ALA A 55 6.06 -14.81 3.47
N ASP A 56 6.51 -15.36 4.60
CA ASP A 56 7.80 -15.02 5.22
C ASP A 56 8.96 -15.30 4.27
N LEU A 57 8.97 -16.49 3.66
CA LEU A 57 10.00 -16.86 2.68
C LEU A 57 9.99 -15.91 1.49
N GLN A 58 8.81 -15.63 0.93
CA GLN A 58 8.67 -14.73 -0.21
C GLN A 58 9.17 -13.32 0.13
N ASN A 59 8.78 -12.78 1.28
CA ASN A 59 9.20 -11.45 1.74
C ASN A 59 10.70 -11.37 1.98
N ALA A 60 11.31 -12.41 2.56
CA ALA A 60 12.76 -12.47 2.75
C ALA A 60 13.52 -12.39 1.41
N TYR A 61 13.01 -13.04 0.36
CA TYR A 61 13.59 -12.93 -0.98
C TYR A 61 13.30 -11.58 -1.64
N LEU A 62 12.10 -11.02 -1.48
CA LEU A 62 11.77 -9.68 -1.98
C LEU A 62 12.71 -8.63 -1.37
N GLU A 63 12.96 -8.70 -0.06
CA GLU A 63 13.89 -7.83 0.64
C GLU A 63 15.34 -8.03 0.18
N ARG A 64 15.79 -9.29 0.04
CA ARG A 64 17.13 -9.62 -0.45
C ARG A 64 17.42 -9.02 -1.82
N TYR A 65 16.42 -8.93 -2.69
CA TYR A 65 16.52 -8.34 -4.02
C TYR A 65 16.01 -6.89 -4.09
N GLN A 66 15.83 -6.23 -2.94
CA GLN A 66 15.50 -4.81 -2.82
C GLN A 66 14.16 -4.42 -3.50
N HIS A 67 13.22 -5.34 -3.55
CA HIS A 67 11.85 -5.03 -3.93
C HIS A 67 11.12 -4.37 -2.75
N ALA A 68 10.32 -3.34 -3.02
CA ALA A 68 9.50 -2.67 -2.00
C ALA A 68 8.24 -3.47 -1.64
N ASP A 69 7.73 -4.29 -2.57
CA ASP A 69 6.50 -5.05 -2.39
C ASP A 69 6.60 -6.09 -1.26
N ARG A 70 5.50 -6.32 -0.55
CA ARG A 70 5.38 -7.34 0.50
C ARG A 70 4.07 -8.10 0.35
N VAL A 71 4.08 -9.35 0.81
CA VAL A 71 2.93 -10.24 0.81
C VAL A 71 2.53 -10.58 2.24
N ASP A 72 1.23 -10.50 2.52
CA ASP A 72 0.65 -10.91 3.81
C ASP A 72 -0.30 -12.09 3.57
N ALA A 73 -0.15 -13.15 4.37
CA ALA A 73 -0.97 -14.36 4.29
C ALA A 73 -2.38 -14.20 4.89
N ARG A 74 -2.61 -13.14 5.68
CA ARG A 74 -3.89 -12.84 6.34
C ARG A 74 -4.90 -12.31 5.33
N SER A 75 -6.19 -12.46 5.63
CA SER A 75 -7.24 -11.82 4.82
C SER A 75 -7.23 -10.30 5.02
N LEU A 76 -7.76 -9.54 4.06
CA LEU A 76 -7.88 -8.07 4.17
C LEU A 76 -8.55 -7.64 5.49
N LYS A 77 -9.62 -8.34 5.88
CA LYS A 77 -10.30 -8.11 7.17
C LYS A 77 -9.37 -8.31 8.38
N ALA A 78 -8.54 -9.35 8.37
CA ALA A 78 -7.60 -9.62 9.45
C ALA A 78 -6.40 -8.65 9.45
N GLN A 79 -6.12 -8.00 8.32
CA GLN A 79 -5.15 -6.90 8.22
C GLN A 79 -5.76 -5.55 8.65
N GLY A 80 -7.08 -5.49 8.89
CA GLY A 80 -7.79 -4.23 9.18
C GLY A 80 -8.08 -3.40 7.93
N ILE A 81 -7.86 -3.94 6.73
CA ILE A 81 -8.09 -3.25 5.46
C ILE A 81 -9.56 -3.37 5.07
N GLY A 82 -10.24 -2.22 4.98
CA GLY A 82 -11.65 -2.11 4.59
C GLY A 82 -11.94 -2.18 3.09
N ARG A 83 -10.94 -2.52 2.27
CA ARG A 83 -11.07 -2.61 0.80
C ARG A 83 -11.82 -3.87 0.39
N GLU A 84 -12.66 -3.76 -0.64
CA GLU A 84 -13.25 -4.95 -1.25
C GLU A 84 -12.18 -5.79 -1.98
N PRO A 85 -12.23 -7.14 -1.84
CA PRO A 85 -11.39 -8.02 -2.64
C PRO A 85 -11.68 -7.87 -4.13
N GLU A 86 -10.63 -7.84 -4.95
CA GLU A 86 -10.78 -7.82 -6.40
C GLU A 86 -11.41 -9.14 -6.88
N ARG A 87 -12.24 -9.06 -7.92
CA ARG A 87 -12.80 -10.26 -8.56
C ARG A 87 -11.68 -11.06 -9.22
N HIS A 88 -11.62 -12.36 -8.94
CA HIS A 88 -10.68 -13.25 -9.63
C HIS A 88 -10.98 -13.30 -11.14
N LEU A 89 -9.99 -12.91 -11.93
CA LEU A 89 -10.01 -13.02 -13.39
C LEU A 89 -9.27 -14.31 -13.79
N GLY A 90 -10.03 -15.31 -14.23
CA GLY A 90 -9.46 -16.58 -14.67
C GLY A 90 -8.70 -16.43 -16.00
N ALA A 91 -7.74 -17.31 -16.26
CA ALA A 91 -6.89 -17.23 -17.46
C ALA A 91 -7.70 -17.16 -18.78
N GLY A 92 -8.76 -17.97 -18.90
CA GLY A 92 -9.62 -17.94 -20.09
C GLY A 92 -10.47 -16.68 -20.24
N GLN A 93 -10.73 -15.95 -19.15
CA GLN A 93 -11.41 -14.66 -19.19
C GLN A 93 -10.45 -13.55 -19.61
N VAL A 94 -9.25 -13.53 -19.04
CA VAL A 94 -8.20 -12.55 -19.38
C VAL A 94 -7.82 -12.65 -20.86
N GLN A 95 -7.76 -13.86 -21.42
CA GLN A 95 -7.48 -14.07 -22.85
C GLN A 95 -8.54 -13.51 -23.79
N ARG A 96 -9.77 -13.28 -23.31
CA ARG A 96 -10.88 -12.74 -24.12
C ARG A 96 -10.99 -11.23 -24.02
N PHE A 97 -10.16 -10.58 -23.20
CA PHE A 97 -10.22 -9.13 -23.05
C PHE A 97 -9.53 -8.43 -24.19
N ASP A 98 -10.18 -7.35 -24.65
CA ASP A 98 -9.57 -6.40 -25.57
C ASP A 98 -8.52 -5.55 -24.84
N THR A 99 -7.63 -4.90 -25.60
CA THR A 99 -6.57 -4.04 -25.04
C THR A 99 -7.12 -2.96 -24.11
N ASP A 100 -8.25 -2.37 -24.49
CA ASP A 100 -8.87 -1.26 -23.76
C ASP A 100 -9.47 -1.74 -22.44
N GLN A 101 -10.00 -2.97 -22.42
CA GLN A 101 -10.52 -3.60 -21.20
C GLN A 101 -9.38 -3.93 -20.22
N LEU A 102 -8.23 -4.38 -20.74
CA LEU A 102 -7.03 -4.61 -19.93
C LEU A 102 -6.48 -3.30 -19.35
N GLN A 103 -6.44 -2.23 -20.16
CA GLN A 103 -6.02 -0.90 -19.71
C GLN A 103 -6.93 -0.38 -18.59
N ALA A 104 -8.25 -0.45 -18.77
CA ALA A 104 -9.20 -0.02 -17.74
C ALA A 104 -9.02 -0.78 -16.40
N ILE A 105 -8.66 -2.07 -16.44
CA ILE A 105 -8.35 -2.85 -15.23
C ILE A 105 -7.05 -2.36 -14.57
N LEU A 106 -6.02 -2.07 -15.35
CA LEU A 106 -4.74 -1.56 -14.83
C LEU A 106 -4.89 -0.16 -14.22
N GLU A 107 -5.61 0.73 -14.90
CA GLU A 107 -5.93 2.08 -14.44
C GLU A 107 -6.69 2.04 -13.11
N ARG A 108 -7.69 1.16 -13.00
CA ARG A 108 -8.41 0.95 -11.73
C ARG A 108 -7.46 0.51 -10.61
N ARG A 109 -6.56 -0.44 -10.87
CA ARG A 109 -5.58 -0.93 -9.88
C ARG A 109 -4.57 0.14 -9.48
N GLU A 110 -4.19 1.02 -10.41
CA GLU A 110 -3.34 2.17 -10.13
C GLU A 110 -4.05 3.19 -9.24
N ALA A 111 -5.30 3.54 -9.55
CA ALA A 111 -6.12 4.41 -8.72
C ALA A 111 -6.31 3.85 -7.30
N GLU A 112 -6.59 2.54 -7.17
CA GLU A 112 -6.71 1.89 -5.85
C GLU A 112 -5.39 1.92 -5.07
N ARG A 113 -4.24 1.76 -5.73
CA ARG A 113 -2.91 1.89 -5.09
C ARG A 113 -2.64 3.31 -4.62
N GLN A 114 -2.97 4.32 -5.44
CA GLN A 114 -2.80 5.73 -5.08
C GLN A 114 -3.67 6.09 -3.86
N VAL A 115 -4.92 5.64 -3.82
CA VAL A 115 -5.79 5.86 -2.64
C VAL A 115 -5.17 5.24 -1.39
N GLN A 116 -4.64 4.02 -1.50
CA GLN A 116 -3.96 3.37 -0.37
C GLN A 116 -2.74 4.18 0.08
N GLN A 117 -1.90 4.63 -0.86
CA GLN A 117 -0.74 5.47 -0.54
C GLN A 117 -1.14 6.77 0.15
N CYS A 118 -2.16 7.48 -0.34
CA CYS A 118 -2.67 8.69 0.31
C CYS A 118 -3.22 8.40 1.71
N CYS A 119 -3.88 7.26 1.93
CA CYS A 119 -4.34 6.85 3.26
C CYS A 119 -3.16 6.56 4.20
N ASP A 120 -2.17 5.79 3.73
CA ASP A 120 -0.98 5.45 4.50
C ASP A 120 -0.16 6.71 4.85
N GLU A 121 -0.02 7.64 3.91
CA GLU A 121 0.62 8.95 4.12
C GLU A 121 -0.13 9.77 5.18
N ARG A 122 -1.46 9.90 5.05
CA ARG A 122 -2.29 10.59 6.06
C ARG A 122 -2.11 9.99 7.45
N ASP A 123 -2.16 8.66 7.54
CA ASP A 123 -2.05 7.94 8.81
C ASP A 123 -0.62 8.01 9.38
N SER A 124 0.41 8.15 8.53
CA SER A 124 1.81 8.35 8.96
C SER A 124 2.08 9.76 9.50
N VAL A 125 1.41 10.78 8.96
CA VAL A 125 1.59 12.18 9.36
C VAL A 125 0.89 12.46 10.69
N ILE A 126 -0.20 11.76 11.00
CA ILE A 126 -0.96 11.96 12.23
C ILE A 126 -1.28 10.61 12.86
N ASP A 127 -0.47 10.16 13.80
CA ASP A 127 -0.88 9.10 14.72
C ASP A 127 -1.87 9.66 15.75
N VAL A 128 -3.08 10.00 15.26
CA VAL A 128 -4.19 10.52 16.06
C VAL A 128 -4.54 9.54 17.18
N THR A 129 -4.34 8.24 16.96
CA THR A 129 -4.72 7.22 17.94
C THR A 129 -3.80 7.18 19.14
N THR A 130 -2.49 7.37 18.93
CA THR A 130 -1.50 7.44 19.99
C THR A 130 -1.54 8.83 20.65
N SER A 131 -1.63 9.90 19.85
CA SER A 131 -1.80 11.28 20.33
C SER A 131 -3.06 11.46 21.20
N LEU A 132 -4.23 10.96 20.78
CA LEU A 132 -5.46 11.02 21.59
C LEU A 132 -5.37 10.16 22.84
N ARG A 133 -4.77 8.97 22.75
CA ARG A 133 -4.59 8.10 23.93
C ARG A 133 -3.69 8.76 24.96
N GLU A 134 -2.59 9.35 24.52
CA GLU A 134 -1.66 10.11 25.36
C GLU A 134 -2.38 11.30 25.98
N ALA A 135 -3.09 12.12 25.19
CA ALA A 135 -3.86 13.26 25.69
C ALA A 135 -4.97 12.86 26.70
N ILE A 136 -5.67 11.74 26.47
CA ILE A 136 -6.67 11.21 27.42
C ILE A 136 -5.98 10.74 28.71
N SER A 137 -4.84 10.04 28.60
CA SER A 137 -4.08 9.58 29.78
C SER A 137 -3.49 10.75 30.58
N GLU A 138 -3.04 11.81 29.92
CA GLU A 138 -2.61 13.06 30.55
C GLU A 138 -3.76 13.73 31.28
N ARG A 139 -4.94 13.84 30.65
CA ARG A 139 -6.14 14.35 31.31
C ARG A 139 -6.51 13.52 32.53
N ASP A 140 -6.52 12.19 32.42
CA ASP A 140 -6.93 11.31 33.51
C ASP A 140 -5.92 11.34 34.68
N THR A 141 -4.62 11.45 34.39
CA THR A 141 -3.58 11.64 35.41
C THR A 141 -3.64 13.03 36.07
N LEU A 142 -3.98 14.08 35.32
CA LEU A 142 -4.20 15.42 35.87
C LEU A 142 -5.46 15.49 36.76
N MET A 143 -6.54 14.83 36.35
CA MET A 143 -7.76 14.68 37.15
C MET A 143 -7.49 13.93 38.46
N LEU A 144 -6.66 12.88 38.42
CA LEU A 144 -6.25 12.13 39.62
C LEU A 144 -5.35 12.96 40.55
N LYS A 145 -4.44 13.78 39.99
CA LYS A 145 -3.61 14.72 40.77
C LYS A 145 -4.43 15.85 41.41
N GLN A 146 -5.52 16.29 40.79
CA GLN A 146 -6.43 17.27 41.38
C GLN A 146 -7.25 16.66 42.52
N THR A 147 -7.74 15.43 42.37
CA THR A 147 -8.51 14.75 43.43
C THR A 147 -7.65 14.34 44.63
N GLN A 148 -6.36 14.03 44.43
CA GLN A 148 -5.43 13.76 45.55
C GLN A 148 -4.94 15.04 46.27
N LYS A 149 -5.13 16.23 45.67
CA LYS A 149 -4.80 17.52 46.32
C LYS A 149 -5.97 18.10 47.13
N SER A 150 -7.15 17.49 47.09
CA SER A 150 -8.32 17.95 47.83
C SER A 150 -8.74 16.92 48.88
N ASP A 151 -8.13 17.01 50.06
CA ASP A 151 -8.78 16.72 51.34
C ASP A 151 -8.21 17.69 52.41
N PRO A 152 -8.95 18.01 53.48
CA PRO A 152 -9.24 19.40 53.84
C PRO A 152 -8.31 19.96 54.92
N GLU A 153 -7.48 20.94 54.55
CA GLU A 153 -7.00 21.94 55.51
C GLU A 153 -7.84 23.21 55.35
N GLN A 154 -8.95 23.26 56.09
CA GLN A 154 -9.51 24.52 56.52
C GLN A 154 -8.55 25.12 57.54
N ASP A 155 -7.54 25.84 57.06
CA ASP A 155 -6.96 26.94 57.81
C ASP A 155 -6.31 27.95 56.86
N ALA A 156 -6.64 29.23 57.08
CA ALA A 156 -6.06 30.42 56.46
C ALA A 156 -6.43 30.74 54.99
N VAL A 157 -7.72 30.90 54.69
CA VAL A 157 -8.12 31.95 53.73
C VAL A 157 -8.09 33.28 54.49
N SER A 158 -6.88 33.85 54.60
CA SER A 158 -6.67 35.22 55.05
C SER A 158 -5.82 35.95 54.00
N GLY A 159 -6.46 36.87 53.27
CA GLY A 159 -5.78 38.08 52.80
C GLY A 159 -4.98 38.03 51.49
N ARG A 160 -5.42 37.31 50.44
CA ARG A 160 -5.08 37.71 49.06
C ARG A 160 -6.35 38.07 48.32
N VAL A 161 -6.68 39.36 48.34
CA VAL A 161 -7.69 39.92 47.43
C VAL A 161 -7.13 39.75 46.03
N PHE A 162 -7.70 38.79 45.29
CA PHE A 162 -7.45 38.62 43.86
C PHE A 162 -8.04 39.84 43.16
N ASP A 163 -7.17 40.74 42.69
CA ASP A 163 -7.54 42.05 42.18
C ASP A 163 -8.10 41.88 40.75
N PHE A 164 -9.41 41.60 40.67
CA PHE A 164 -10.14 41.19 39.47
C PHE A 164 -10.06 42.20 38.31
N GLU A 165 -9.64 43.44 38.58
CA GLU A 165 -9.52 44.49 37.57
C GLU A 165 -8.14 44.49 36.88
N LYS A 166 -7.07 44.02 37.52
CA LYS A 166 -5.68 44.19 37.04
C LYS A 166 -5.04 42.95 36.43
N GLU A 167 -5.49 41.77 36.83
CA GLU A 167 -4.98 40.51 36.28
C GLU A 167 -5.41 40.17 34.84
N PRO A 168 -6.62 40.53 34.34
CA PRO A 168 -6.97 40.24 32.94
C PRO A 168 -6.13 41.06 31.95
N GLU A 169 -5.66 42.26 32.34
CA GLU A 169 -4.81 43.08 31.48
C GLU A 169 -3.42 42.47 31.29
N LYS A 170 -2.83 41.88 32.34
CA LYS A 170 -1.56 41.16 32.24
C LYS A 170 -1.67 39.89 31.41
N LEU A 171 -2.78 39.15 31.55
CA LEU A 171 -3.07 37.98 30.72
C LEU A 171 -3.29 38.36 29.26
N ASN A 172 -4.08 39.41 28.99
CA ASN A 172 -4.31 39.89 27.62
C ASN A 172 -3.04 40.41 26.97
N ALA A 173 -2.16 41.08 27.72
CA ALA A 173 -0.86 41.53 27.21
C ALA A 173 0.03 40.33 26.84
N LEU A 174 0.11 39.31 27.71
CA LEU A 174 0.90 38.11 27.45
C LEU A 174 0.36 37.29 26.27
N VAL A 175 -0.96 37.18 26.15
CA VAL A 175 -1.64 36.51 25.02
C VAL A 175 -1.43 37.31 23.74
N SER A 176 -1.46 38.64 23.79
CA SER A 176 -1.21 39.49 22.62
C SER A 176 0.24 39.43 22.15
N ASP A 177 1.20 39.35 23.08
CA ASP A 177 2.63 39.18 22.75
C ASP A 177 2.88 37.80 22.10
N ALA A 178 2.31 36.73 22.68
CA ALA A 178 2.38 35.39 22.10
C ALA A 178 1.68 35.30 20.73
N MET A 179 0.54 35.97 20.55
CA MET A 179 -0.15 36.05 19.25
C MET A 179 0.67 36.86 18.22
N LYS A 180 1.41 37.86 18.67
CA LYS A 180 2.27 38.68 17.81
C LYS A 180 3.49 37.89 17.33
N ASP A 181 4.12 37.11 18.21
CA ASP A 181 5.23 36.21 17.86
C ASP A 181 4.79 35.15 16.83
N ILE A 182 3.59 34.57 16.99
CA ILE A 182 3.01 33.61 16.02
C ILE A 182 2.74 34.28 14.65
N GLN A 183 2.32 35.54 14.65
CA GLN A 183 2.05 36.30 13.43
C GLN A 183 3.35 36.71 12.71
N GLU A 184 4.46 36.88 13.42
CA GLU A 184 5.79 37.19 12.87
C GLU A 184 6.50 35.95 12.31
N GLU A 185 6.21 34.73 12.80
CA GLU A 185 6.83 33.48 12.32
C GLU A 185 6.21 32.92 11.01
N ILE A 186 4.99 33.32 10.65
CA ILE A 186 4.32 32.84 9.43
C ILE A 186 3.92 34.05 8.59
N ASP A 187 4.82 34.50 7.71
CA ASP A 187 4.46 35.45 6.64
C ASP A 187 3.59 34.71 5.61
N LEU A 188 2.30 34.57 5.95
CA LEU A 188 1.26 33.94 5.14
C LEU A 188 1.20 34.54 3.72
N GLN A 189 1.60 35.81 3.56
CA GLN A 189 1.64 36.46 2.26
C GLN A 189 2.79 35.91 1.41
N SER A 190 3.97 35.70 1.99
CA SER A 190 5.09 35.05 1.31
C SER A 190 4.76 33.61 0.89
N LEU A 191 4.15 32.83 1.80
CA LEU A 191 3.76 31.44 1.53
C LEU A 191 2.73 31.33 0.40
N VAL A 192 1.75 32.23 0.38
CA VAL A 192 0.76 32.29 -0.70
C VAL A 192 1.40 32.70 -2.03
N ASN A 193 2.36 33.62 -2.01
CA ASN A 193 3.08 34.02 -3.22
C ASN A 193 3.95 32.89 -3.77
N ASP A 194 4.66 32.15 -2.91
CA ASP A 194 5.49 31.00 -3.30
C ASP A 194 4.61 29.87 -3.87
N ALA A 195 3.51 29.53 -3.19
CA ALA A 195 2.56 28.55 -3.70
C ALA A 195 1.96 28.98 -5.06
N MET A 196 1.60 30.26 -5.22
CA MET A 196 1.11 30.78 -6.50
C MET A 196 2.16 30.69 -7.61
N ALA A 197 3.43 30.92 -7.30
CA ALA A 197 4.52 30.80 -8.26
C ALA A 197 4.73 29.34 -8.70
N GLU A 198 4.74 28.40 -7.76
CA GLU A 198 4.83 26.96 -8.05
C GLU A 198 3.66 26.48 -8.94
N PHE A 199 2.43 26.91 -8.64
CA PHE A 199 1.27 26.57 -9.48
C PHE A 199 1.38 27.12 -10.90
N GLN A 200 1.91 28.34 -11.06
CA GLN A 200 2.14 28.93 -12.38
C GLN A 200 3.22 28.17 -13.17
N GLU A 201 4.31 27.77 -12.51
CA GLU A 201 5.36 26.97 -13.15
C GLU A 201 4.85 25.61 -13.60
N ILE A 202 4.09 24.90 -12.76
CA ILE A 202 3.47 23.62 -13.10
C ILE A 202 2.53 23.77 -14.31
N HIS A 203 1.74 24.86 -14.35
CA HIS A 203 0.86 25.12 -15.47
C HIS A 203 1.64 25.35 -16.78
N GLN A 204 2.72 26.14 -16.73
CA GLN A 204 3.58 26.38 -17.89
C GLN A 204 4.28 25.09 -18.35
N GLU A 205 4.78 24.28 -17.43
CA GLU A 205 5.42 22.99 -17.71
C GLU A 205 4.42 22.03 -18.41
N MET A 206 3.19 21.99 -17.92
CA MET A 206 2.11 21.18 -18.48
C MET A 206 1.73 21.61 -19.90
N GLU A 207 1.65 22.92 -20.18
CA GLU A 207 1.41 23.40 -21.54
C GLU A 207 2.59 23.09 -22.48
N ARG A 208 3.84 23.23 -22.03
CA ARG A 208 5.02 22.80 -22.80
C ARG A 208 4.96 21.30 -23.12
N GLN A 209 4.53 20.47 -22.18
CA GLN A 209 4.37 19.02 -22.40
C GLN A 209 3.28 18.73 -23.44
N LYS A 210 2.15 19.43 -23.39
CA LYS A 210 1.09 19.31 -24.42
C LYS A 210 1.61 19.69 -25.80
N GLU A 211 2.39 20.76 -25.92
CA GLU A 211 3.00 21.15 -27.19
C GLU A 211 4.00 20.12 -27.71
N ARG A 212 4.87 19.59 -26.84
CA ARG A 212 5.79 18.49 -27.20
C ARG A 212 5.04 17.26 -27.69
N ALA A 213 3.94 16.89 -27.02
CA ALA A 213 3.09 15.77 -27.44
C ALA A 213 2.46 16.02 -28.82
N ARG A 214 1.91 17.21 -29.07
CA ARG A 214 1.36 17.59 -30.38
C ARG A 214 2.40 17.54 -31.49
N LEU A 215 3.63 17.99 -31.22
CA LEU A 215 4.74 17.91 -32.17
C LEU A 215 5.14 16.47 -32.46
N ALA A 216 5.24 15.63 -31.44
CA ALA A 216 5.54 14.21 -31.59
C ALA A 216 4.47 13.47 -32.39
N GLU A 217 3.19 13.82 -32.20
CA GLU A 217 2.09 13.25 -32.98
C GLU A 217 2.16 13.64 -34.45
N LYS A 218 2.43 14.92 -34.75
CA LYS A 218 2.68 15.39 -36.12
C LYS A 218 3.85 14.65 -36.78
N GLN A 219 4.94 14.43 -36.05
CA GLN A 219 6.09 13.66 -36.55
C GLN A 219 5.70 12.21 -36.87
N ARG A 220 4.95 11.54 -35.99
CA ARG A 220 4.44 10.18 -36.22
C ARG A 220 3.54 10.12 -37.46
N GLN A 221 2.70 11.14 -37.68
CA GLN A 221 1.86 11.22 -38.87
C GLN A 221 2.70 11.36 -40.15
N GLN A 222 3.69 12.27 -40.15
CA GLN A 222 4.61 12.43 -41.28
C GLN A 222 5.42 11.16 -41.57
N GLU A 223 5.85 10.44 -40.53
CA GLU A 223 6.57 9.18 -40.69
C GLU A 223 5.69 8.09 -41.31
N LYS A 224 4.43 7.97 -40.85
CA LYS A 224 3.44 7.06 -41.45
C LYS A 224 3.17 7.41 -42.92
N GLU A 225 3.07 8.69 -43.27
CA GLU A 225 2.92 9.10 -44.67
C GLU A 225 4.16 8.75 -45.51
N ARG A 226 5.37 8.97 -44.98
CA ARG A 226 6.62 8.57 -45.64
C ARG A 226 6.68 7.06 -45.88
N GLN A 227 6.27 6.26 -44.89
CA GLN A 227 6.20 4.81 -45.01
C GLN A 227 5.19 4.38 -46.09
N ARG A 228 3.99 4.98 -46.11
CA ARG A 228 2.98 4.74 -47.16
C ARG A 228 3.50 5.08 -48.56
N ILE A 229 4.18 6.21 -48.72
CA ILE A 229 4.78 6.61 -50.00
C ILE A 229 5.89 5.63 -50.40
N ALA A 230 6.72 5.17 -49.46
CA ALA A 230 7.78 4.20 -49.71
C ALA A 230 7.22 2.82 -50.10
N GLU A 231 6.16 2.35 -49.44
CA GLU A 231 5.44 1.13 -49.82
C GLU A 231 4.81 1.25 -51.21
N GLN A 232 4.17 2.38 -51.52
CA GLN A 232 3.58 2.61 -52.83
C GLN A 232 4.63 2.64 -53.95
N LYS A 233 5.84 3.17 -53.68
CA LYS A 233 6.98 3.09 -54.60
C LYS A 233 7.48 1.65 -54.78
N ARG A 234 7.54 0.85 -53.71
CA ARG A 234 7.90 -0.58 -53.79
C ARG A 234 6.90 -1.41 -54.61
N GLN A 235 5.62 -1.05 -54.58
CA GLN A 235 4.56 -1.78 -55.29
C GLN A 235 4.42 -1.40 -56.77
N LYS A 236 5.08 -0.35 -57.27
CA LYS A 236 5.10 -0.08 -58.72
C LYS A 236 6.17 -0.99 -59.35
N PRO A 237 5.78 -2.00 -60.16
CA PRO A 237 6.76 -2.80 -60.87
C PRO A 237 7.47 -1.92 -61.90
N ASP A 238 8.80 -2.07 -62.00
CA ASP A 238 9.58 -1.55 -63.11
C ASP A 238 8.94 -2.07 -64.40
N LYS A 239 8.26 -1.19 -65.14
CA LYS A 239 7.89 -1.44 -66.53
C LYS A 239 9.18 -1.42 -67.34
N GLY A 240 9.89 -2.53 -67.28
CA GLY A 240 11.04 -2.83 -68.13
C GLY A 240 10.64 -2.71 -69.59
N TRP A 241 11.48 -1.99 -70.32
CA TRP A 241 11.47 -1.88 -71.77
C TRP A 241 11.22 -3.23 -72.45
N SER A 242 10.13 -3.34 -73.20
CA SER A 242 9.99 -4.37 -74.23
C SER A 242 10.61 -3.83 -75.53
N PHE A 243 11.76 -4.40 -75.90
CA PHE A 243 12.49 -4.14 -77.14
C PHE A 243 11.72 -4.76 -78.33
N SER A 244 11.29 -3.92 -79.29
CA SER A 244 10.66 -4.38 -80.53
C SER A 244 11.68 -5.08 -81.43
N ARG A 245 11.27 -6.22 -82.02
CA ARG A 245 12.00 -6.96 -83.06
C ARG A 245 11.28 -6.81 -84.39
#